data_AF-A0A7G8HE50-F1
#
_entry.id   AF-A0A7G8HE50-F1
#
_cell.length_a   1.000
_cell.length_b   1.000
_cell.length_c   1.000
_cell.angle_alpha   90.00
_cell.angle_beta   90.00
_cell.angle_gamma   90.00
#
_symmetry.space_group_name_H-M   'P 1'
#
loop_
_entity.id
_entity.type
_entity.pdbx_description
1 polymer ?
#
loop_
_entity_poly.entity_id
_entity_poly.type
_entity_poly.pdbx_seq_one_letter_code
_entity_poly.pdbx_strand_id
1 'polypeptide(L)'
;MLQREITLHQRSEAETLLMDFTRAQMTRHYWGEFAGSLQDLGLSAGPQLVATVEGDAVRTRLWIQPHHGTEAYLAEVERWGGRLRMRHCRGERDGVGLVHEDSCPDGWQRIHLN
;
A
#
# COMPACT_ATOMS: atom_id res chain seq x y z
N MET A 1 -16.05 5.42 -23.06
CA MET A 1 -16.62 4.82 -21.84
C MET A 1 -15.65 3.82 -21.20
N LEU A 2 -15.09 2.87 -21.95
CA LEU A 2 -14.14 1.84 -21.49
C LEU A 2 -12.99 2.33 -20.57
N GLN A 3 -12.35 3.45 -20.88
CA GLN A 3 -11.19 3.91 -20.11
C GLN A 3 -11.52 4.31 -18.66
N ARG A 4 -12.73 4.84 -18.41
CA ARG A 4 -13.18 5.16 -17.05
C ARG A 4 -13.43 3.89 -16.24
N GLU A 5 -14.07 2.89 -16.84
CA GLU A 5 -14.36 1.61 -16.20
C GLU A 5 -13.07 0.86 -15.84
N ILE A 6 -12.09 0.83 -16.74
CA ILE A 6 -10.76 0.24 -16.48
C ILE A 6 -10.08 0.93 -15.31
N THR A 7 -10.11 2.27 -15.27
CA THR A 7 -9.49 3.05 -14.19
C THR A 7 -10.18 2.77 -12.84
N LEU A 8 -11.51 2.70 -12.82
CA LEU A 8 -12.27 2.40 -11.60
C LEU A 8 -12.02 0.97 -11.10
N HIS A 9 -11.90 0.01 -12.02
CA HIS A 9 -11.59 -1.37 -11.68
C HIS A 9 -10.18 -1.48 -11.06
N GLN A 10 -9.16 -0.89 -11.68
CA GLN A 10 -7.81 -0.91 -11.14
C GLN A 10 -7.69 -0.21 -9.78
N ARG A 11 -8.45 0.87 -9.56
CA ARG A 11 -8.57 1.50 -8.23
C ARG A 11 -9.13 0.52 -7.21
N SER A 12 -10.22 -0.16 -7.52
CA SER A 12 -10.83 -1.16 -6.64
C SER A 12 -9.86 -2.29 -6.29
N GLU A 13 -9.11 -2.79 -7.27
CA GLU A 13 -8.09 -3.83 -7.06
C GLU A 13 -6.94 -3.32 -6.18
N ALA A 14 -6.46 -2.10 -6.42
CA ALA A 14 -5.42 -1.48 -5.60
C ALA A 14 -5.89 -1.33 -4.15
N GLU A 15 -7.07 -0.76 -3.92
CA GLU A 15 -7.64 -0.56 -2.58
C GLU A 15 -7.82 -1.88 -1.83
N THR A 16 -8.24 -2.94 -2.52
CA THR A 16 -8.33 -4.30 -1.95
C THR A 16 -6.95 -4.79 -1.51
N LEU A 17 -5.95 -4.68 -2.39
CA LEU A 17 -4.59 -5.15 -2.09
C LEU A 17 -3.94 -4.37 -0.93
N LEU A 18 -4.20 -3.07 -0.80
CA LEU A 18 -3.75 -2.26 0.35
C LEU A 18 -4.31 -2.80 1.67
N MET A 19 -5.61 -3.12 1.68
CA MET A 19 -6.32 -3.63 2.85
C MET A 19 -5.78 -5.00 3.25
N ASP A 20 -5.64 -5.91 2.29
CA ASP A 20 -5.15 -7.27 2.52
C ASP A 20 -3.70 -7.28 2.99
N PHE A 21 -2.83 -6.48 2.36
CA PHE A 21 -1.45 -6.28 2.81
C PHE A 21 -1.39 -5.82 4.28
N THR A 22 -2.18 -4.81 4.62
CA THR A 22 -2.22 -4.26 5.98
C THR A 22 -2.64 -5.33 6.99
N ARG A 23 -3.73 -6.05 6.71
CA ARG A 23 -4.23 -7.12 7.58
C ARG A 23 -3.22 -8.25 7.75
N ALA A 24 -2.59 -8.66 6.65
CA ALA A 24 -1.59 -9.72 6.66
C ALA A 24 -0.34 -9.32 7.45
N GLN A 25 0.16 -8.09 7.29
CA GLN A 25 1.29 -7.57 8.07
C GLN A 25 0.98 -7.43 9.56
N MET A 26 -0.22 -6.93 9.90
CA MET A 26 -0.68 -6.83 11.29
C MET A 26 -0.76 -8.21 11.96
N THR A 27 -1.14 -9.24 11.20
CA THR A 27 -1.18 -10.63 11.68
C THR A 27 0.22 -11.23 11.77
N ARG A 28 1.10 -10.92 10.81
CA ARG A 28 2.46 -11.45 10.78
C ARG A 28 3.36 -10.86 11.87
N HIS A 29 3.07 -9.66 12.35
CA HIS A 29 3.81 -9.01 13.42
C HIS A 29 3.95 -9.86 14.71
N TYR A 30 2.97 -10.72 15.02
CA TYR A 30 3.05 -11.66 16.16
C TYR A 30 4.23 -12.65 16.06
N TRP A 31 4.80 -12.80 14.87
CA TRP A 31 5.96 -13.65 14.57
C TRP A 31 7.29 -12.87 14.55
N GLY A 32 7.30 -11.62 15.01
CA GLY A 32 8.51 -10.85 15.28
C GLY A 32 8.93 -9.88 14.19
N GLU A 33 8.59 -10.13 12.93
CA GLU A 33 9.06 -9.35 11.77
C GLU A 33 7.95 -9.06 10.75
N PHE A 34 8.14 -8.00 9.96
CA PHE A 34 7.28 -7.74 8.79
C PHE A 34 7.69 -8.60 7.60
N ALA A 35 6.74 -8.92 6.73
CA ALA A 35 7.04 -9.58 5.47
C ALA A 35 7.81 -8.66 4.52
N GLY A 36 8.83 -9.22 3.86
CA GLY A 36 9.59 -8.52 2.81
C GLY A 36 8.92 -8.56 1.43
N SER A 37 7.91 -9.39 1.23
CA SER A 37 7.22 -9.53 -0.07
C SER A 37 5.74 -9.84 0.07
N LEU A 38 4.97 -9.62 -1.00
CA LEU A 38 3.57 -10.07 -1.10
C LEU A 38 3.47 -11.61 -1.05
N GLN A 39 4.42 -12.32 -1.66
CA GLN A 39 4.41 -13.78 -1.70
C GLN A 39 4.51 -14.38 -0.29
N ASP A 40 5.34 -13.81 0.59
CA ASP A 40 5.45 -14.29 1.97
C ASP A 40 4.19 -14.02 2.80
N LEU A 41 3.29 -13.15 2.32
CA LEU A 41 1.97 -12.90 2.89
C LEU A 41 0.88 -13.75 2.22
N GLY A 42 1.22 -14.56 1.21
CA GLY A 42 0.25 -15.29 0.40
C GLY A 42 -0.59 -14.39 -0.51
N LEU A 43 -0.10 -13.18 -0.81
CA LEU A 43 -0.76 -12.18 -1.64
C LEU A 43 -0.09 -12.07 -3.02
N SER A 44 -0.85 -11.56 -3.98
CA SER A 44 -0.35 -11.21 -5.30
C SER A 44 -1.00 -9.92 -5.79
N ALA A 45 -0.27 -9.17 -6.60
CA ALA A 45 -0.84 -8.04 -7.32
C ALA A 45 -1.48 -8.52 -8.63
N GLY A 46 -2.60 -7.91 -9.01
CA GLY A 46 -3.18 -8.11 -10.34
C GLY A 46 -2.21 -7.71 -11.45
N PRO A 47 -2.34 -8.27 -12.67
CA PRO A 47 -1.39 -8.05 -13.77
C PRO A 47 -1.34 -6.59 -14.27
N GLN A 48 -2.27 -5.75 -13.82
CA GLN A 48 -2.36 -4.33 -14.17
C GLN A 48 -1.81 -3.41 -13.08
N LEU A 49 -1.26 -3.97 -12.00
CA LEU A 49 -0.71 -3.25 -10.87
C LEU A 49 0.78 -3.56 -10.74
N VAL A 50 1.60 -2.52 -10.70
CA VAL A 50 2.99 -2.62 -10.25
C VAL A 50 3.00 -2.45 -8.74
N ALA A 51 3.39 -3.50 -8.03
CA ALA A 51 3.44 -3.53 -6.56
C ALA A 51 4.87 -3.68 -6.07
N THR A 52 5.30 -2.77 -5.19
CA THR A 52 6.63 -2.79 -4.58
C THR A 52 6.49 -2.80 -3.07
N VAL A 53 7.08 -3.80 -2.42
CA VAL A 53 7.18 -3.86 -0.95
C VAL A 53 8.55 -3.36 -0.54
N GLU A 54 8.58 -2.42 0.39
CA GLU A 54 9.80 -1.94 1.04
C GLU A 54 9.60 -1.95 2.55
N GLY A 55 10.67 -2.08 3.32
CA GLY A 55 10.54 -2.04 4.76
C GLY A 55 11.81 -2.43 5.50
N ASP A 56 11.74 -2.23 6.80
CA ASP A 56 12.75 -2.57 7.80
C ASP A 56 12.07 -3.18 9.04
N ALA A 57 12.81 -3.27 10.15
CA ALA A 57 12.30 -3.84 11.40
C ALA A 57 11.18 -3.01 12.06
N VAL A 58 11.10 -1.72 11.76
CA VAL A 58 10.18 -0.76 12.38
C VAL A 58 8.96 -0.51 11.49
N ARG A 59 9.10 -0.60 10.17
CA ARG A 59 8.06 -0.21 9.21
C ARG A 59 8.08 -1.07 7.95
N THR A 60 6.91 -1.32 7.40
CA THR A 60 6.74 -1.93 6.07
C THR A 60 5.74 -1.13 5.26
N ARG A 61 6.00 -1.04 3.96
CA ARG A 61 5.22 -0.28 2.99
C ARG A 61 4.95 -1.11 1.76
N LEU A 62 3.77 -0.91 1.21
CA LEU A 62 3.39 -1.38 -0.11
C LEU A 62 3.03 -0.17 -0.97
N TRP A 63 3.79 0.02 -2.04
CA TRP A 63 3.49 0.96 -3.10
C TRP A 63 2.76 0.25 -4.23
N ILE A 64 1.69 0.85 -4.74
CA ILE A 64 0.92 0.34 -5.87
C ILE A 64 0.79 1.42 -6.94
N GLN A 65 1.21 1.09 -8.15
CA GLN A 65 1.01 1.91 -9.35
C GLN A 65 0.16 1.12 -10.36
N PRO A 66 -1.10 1.52 -10.57
CA PRO A 66 -1.87 1.04 -11.69
C PRO A 66 -1.22 1.41 -13.03
N HIS A 67 -1.35 0.53 -14.03
CA HIS A 67 -0.89 0.84 -15.39
C HIS A 67 -1.66 2.01 -16.01
N HIS A 68 -2.93 2.18 -15.66
CA HIS A 68 -3.78 3.25 -16.18
C HIS A 68 -4.17 4.24 -15.08
N GLY A 69 -4.37 5.49 -15.49
CA GLY A 69 -4.63 6.60 -14.57
C GLY A 69 -3.36 7.28 -14.10
N THR A 70 -3.55 8.33 -13.30
CA THR A 70 -2.47 9.16 -12.75
C THR A 70 -2.24 8.89 -11.27
N GLU A 71 -3.12 8.11 -10.64
CA GLU A 71 -3.07 7.85 -9.20
C GLU A 71 -2.09 6.72 -8.87
N ALA A 72 -1.52 6.79 -7.67
CA ALA A 72 -0.82 5.70 -7.01
C ALA A 72 -1.26 5.62 -5.55
N TYR A 73 -0.92 4.49 -4.93
CA TYR A 73 -1.40 4.15 -3.61
C TYR A 73 -0.27 3.64 -2.72
N LEU A 74 -0.45 3.83 -1.43
CA LEU A 74 0.48 3.40 -0.39
C LEU A 74 -0.30 2.79 0.77
N ALA A 75 0.16 1.64 1.24
CA ALA A 75 -0.16 1.12 2.56
C ALA A 75 1.10 1.10 3.40
N GLU A 76 1.02 1.62 4.62
CA GLU A 76 2.12 1.60 5.59
C GLU A 76 1.64 0.95 6.88
N VAL A 77 2.45 0.05 7.43
CA VAL A 77 2.31 -0.49 8.77
C VAL A 77 3.60 -0.22 9.52
N GLU A 78 3.50 0.42 10.68
CA GLU A 78 4.66 0.81 11.50
C GLU A 78 4.48 0.41 12.96
N ARG A 79 5.60 0.15 13.62
CA ARG A 79 5.69 0.01 15.07
C ARG A 79 5.91 1.38 15.69
N TRP A 80 5.00 1.80 16.55
CA TRP A 80 5.08 3.08 17.25
C TRP A 80 4.61 2.94 18.70
N GLY A 81 5.50 3.22 19.66
CA GLY A 81 5.15 3.18 21.09
C GLY A 81 4.62 1.82 21.57
N GLY A 82 5.17 0.71 21.05
CA GLY A 82 4.72 -0.65 21.39
C GLY A 82 3.39 -1.06 20.76
N ARG A 83 2.84 -0.26 19.85
CA ARG A 83 1.63 -0.58 19.08
C ARG A 83 1.92 -0.56 17.59
N LEU A 84 1.03 -1.16 16.82
CA LEU A 84 1.01 -1.00 15.38
C LEU A 84 0.13 0.17 14.97
N ARG A 85 0.61 0.96 14.02
CA ARG A 85 -0.16 1.98 13.31
C ARG A 85 -0.24 1.59 11.84
N MET A 86 -1.36 1.93 11.23
CA MET A 86 -1.57 1.73 9.81
C MET A 86 -2.01 3.03 9.14
N ARG A 87 -1.60 3.20 7.89
CA ARG A 87 -1.99 4.32 7.05
C ARG A 87 -2.17 3.86 5.61
N HIS A 88 -3.21 4.38 4.97
CA HIS A 88 -3.43 4.26 3.55
C HIS A 88 -3.41 5.66 2.93
N CYS A 89 -2.72 5.80 1.81
CA CYS A 89 -2.59 7.07 1.10
C CYS A 89 -2.88 6.90 -0.38
N ARG A 90 -3.37 7.96 -1.00
CA ARG A 90 -3.53 8.10 -2.45
C ARG A 90 -2.97 9.45 -2.89
N GLY A 91 -2.26 9.45 -4.01
CA GLY A 91 -1.80 10.68 -4.65
C GLY A 91 -1.36 10.43 -6.09
N GLU A 92 -0.65 11.38 -6.66
CA GLU A 92 -0.15 11.27 -8.04
C GLU A 92 1.02 10.27 -8.12
N ARG A 93 1.06 9.52 -9.22
CA ARG A 93 2.02 8.43 -9.47
C ARG A 93 3.49 8.85 -9.45
N ASP A 94 3.74 10.13 -9.72
CA ASP A 94 5.09 10.72 -9.70
C ASP A 94 5.63 10.86 -8.26
N GLY A 95 4.76 10.73 -7.25
CA GLY A 95 5.14 10.76 -5.84
C GLY A 95 5.47 9.41 -5.22
N VAL A 96 5.52 8.33 -6.01
CA VAL A 96 5.87 7.00 -5.50
C VAL A 96 7.34 6.94 -5.08
N GLY A 97 7.60 6.38 -3.90
CA GLY A 97 8.95 6.30 -3.34
C GLY A 97 9.46 7.61 -2.73
N LEU A 98 8.63 8.67 -2.67
CA LEU A 98 8.98 9.87 -1.93
C LEU A 98 9.16 9.55 -0.44
N VAL A 99 10.21 10.12 0.15
CA VAL A 99 10.50 9.95 1.57
C VAL A 99 9.44 10.69 2.38
N HIS A 100 8.86 9.99 3.35
CA HIS A 100 7.96 10.55 4.34
C HIS A 100 8.15 9.83 5.68
N GLU A 101 7.93 10.55 6.78
CA GLU A 101 8.10 10.01 8.13
C GLU A 101 6.75 9.75 8.80
N ASP A 102 5.99 10.79 9.12
CA ASP A 102 4.80 10.68 9.98
C ASP A 102 3.47 10.88 9.26
N SER A 103 3.50 11.23 7.98
CA SER A 103 2.32 11.52 7.15
C SER A 103 2.30 10.72 5.86
N CYS A 104 1.23 10.88 5.07
CA CYS A 104 1.30 10.54 3.65
C CYS A 104 2.38 11.41 2.96
N PRO A 105 2.92 10.96 1.81
CA PRO A 105 3.80 11.79 0.99
C PRO A 105 3.20 13.18 0.70
N ASP A 106 4.06 14.15 0.40
CA ASP A 106 3.60 15.49 0.08
C ASP A 106 2.63 15.49 -1.12
N GLY A 107 1.51 16.20 -0.98
CA GLY A 107 0.44 16.22 -1.97
C GLY A 107 -0.46 14.97 -1.99
N TRP A 108 -0.13 13.93 -1.22
CA TRP A 108 -0.97 12.74 -1.08
C TRP A 108 -1.97 12.90 0.06
N GLN A 109 -3.13 12.28 -0.11
CA GLN A 109 -4.22 12.30 0.85
C GLN A 109 -4.31 10.96 1.58
N ARG A 110 -4.59 11.02 2.88
CA ARG A 110 -4.97 9.82 3.64
C ARG A 110 -6.34 9.35 3.16
N ILE A 111 -6.46 8.06 2.87
CA ILE A 111 -7.72 7.42 2.52
C ILE A 111 -8.14 6.46 3.63
N HIS A 112 -9.45 6.22 3.73
CA HIS A 112 -10.02 5.25 4.63
C HIS A 112 -10.61 4.11 3.80
N LEU A 113 -10.09 2.91 3.99
CA LEU A 113 -10.53 1.69 3.33
C LEU A 113 -11.40 0.90 4.32
N ASN A 114 -12.54 0.41 3.84
CA ASN A 114 -13.51 -0.36 4.64
C ASN A 114 -13.25 -1.86 4.53
#